data_AF-A0A0W7TJL4-F1
#
_entry.id   AF-A0A0W7TJL4-F1
#
_cell.length_a   1.000
_cell.length_b   1.000
_cell.length_c   1.000
_cell.angle_alpha   90.00
_cell.angle_beta   90.00
_cell.angle_gamma   90.00
#
_symmetry.space_group_name_H-M   'P 1'
#
loop_
_entity.id
_entity.type
_entity.pdbx_description
1 polymer ?
#
loop_
_entity_poly.entity_id
_entity_poly.type
_entity_poly.pdbx_seq_one_letter_code
_entity_poly.pdbx_strand_id
1 'polypeptide(L)'
;MSDNTKERIVQAFKELLEEKEYSKITISDITEKCNISRQTFYYHFKNVFDMIIWIFEQDTKNDPHNTGSYVPWRFLVKESFDYCKRNKDVITQVLESSEKEKLENYFIEFSIRKITEPS
;
A
#
# COMPACT_ATOMS: atom_id res chain seq x y z
N MET A 1 -12.28 -24.41 -5.67
CA MET A 1 -12.81 -23.24 -6.40
C MET A 1 -12.56 -22.02 -5.52
N SER A 2 -11.41 -21.35 -5.61
CA SER A 2 -11.07 -20.31 -4.61
C SER A 2 -10.41 -19.05 -5.19
N ASP A 3 -9.51 -19.17 -6.17
CA ASP A 3 -8.71 -18.02 -6.61
C ASP A 3 -9.41 -17.22 -7.73
N ASN A 4 -10.02 -17.91 -8.68
CA ASN A 4 -10.70 -17.26 -9.80
C ASN A 4 -11.85 -16.33 -9.36
N THR A 5 -12.59 -16.67 -8.29
CA THR A 5 -13.65 -15.80 -7.78
C THR A 5 -13.09 -14.54 -7.13
N LYS A 6 -11.99 -14.64 -6.36
CA LYS A 6 -11.31 -13.45 -5.80
C LYS A 6 -10.82 -12.52 -6.89
N GLU A 7 -10.20 -13.06 -7.92
CA GLU A 7 -9.73 -12.30 -9.08
C GLU A 7 -10.88 -11.61 -9.81
N ARG A 8 -12.01 -12.29 -10.04
CA ARG A 8 -13.21 -11.69 -10.64
C ARG A 8 -13.78 -10.53 -9.81
N ILE A 9 -13.82 -10.68 -8.48
CA ILE A 9 -14.25 -9.61 -7.57
C ILE A 9 -13.32 -8.41 -7.68
N VAL A 10 -12.00 -8.64 -7.67
CA VAL A 10 -11.00 -7.59 -7.80
C VAL A 10 -11.06 -6.90 -9.15
N GLN A 11 -11.24 -7.65 -10.23
CA GLN A 11 -11.34 -7.10 -11.57
C GLN A 11 -12.57 -6.19 -11.69
N ALA A 12 -13.73 -6.62 -11.19
CA ALA A 12 -14.92 -5.77 -11.14
C ALA A 12 -14.71 -4.51 -10.31
N PHE A 13 -14.00 -4.60 -9.18
CA PHE A 13 -13.65 -3.41 -8.40
C PHE A 13 -12.73 -2.44 -9.17
N LYS A 14 -11.72 -2.95 -9.88
CA LYS A 14 -10.82 -2.12 -10.71
C LYS A 14 -11.57 -1.40 -11.82
N GLU A 15 -12.46 -2.10 -12.53
CA GLU A 15 -13.31 -1.48 -13.56
C GLU A 15 -14.25 -0.41 -12.97
N LEU A 16 -14.80 -0.62 -11.77
CA LEU A 16 -15.62 0.40 -11.10
C LEU A 16 -14.82 1.66 -10.71
N LEU A 17 -13.52 1.52 -10.40
CA LEU A 17 -12.64 2.66 -10.12
C LEU A 17 -12.36 3.51 -11.37
N GLU A 18 -12.44 2.92 -12.56
CA GLU A 18 -12.36 3.65 -13.83
C GLU A 18 -13.64 4.45 -14.12
N GLU A 19 -14.78 4.01 -13.57
CA GLU A 19 -16.10 4.60 -13.82
C GLU A 19 -16.52 5.63 -12.76
N LYS A 20 -16.09 5.47 -11.50
CA LYS A 20 -16.47 6.36 -10.39
C LYS A 20 -15.46 6.40 -9.25
N GLU A 21 -15.53 7.48 -8.48
CA GLU A 21 -14.72 7.68 -7.28
C GLU A 21 -14.87 6.53 -6.28
N TYR A 22 -13.75 6.11 -5.67
CA TYR A 22 -13.69 5.06 -4.65
C TYR A 22 -14.75 5.20 -3.56
N SER A 23 -15.00 6.42 -3.06
CA SER A 23 -15.97 6.71 -1.99
C SER A 23 -17.42 6.36 -2.36
N LYS A 24 -17.71 6.19 -3.67
CA LYS A 24 -19.04 5.87 -4.21
C LYS A 24 -19.18 4.41 -4.64
N ILE A 25 -18.12 3.60 -4.49
CA ILE A 25 -18.15 2.17 -4.81
C ILE A 25 -18.64 1.39 -3.60
N THR A 26 -19.73 0.64 -3.79
CA THR A 26 -20.32 -0.22 -2.77
C THR A 26 -20.07 -1.69 -3.07
N ILE A 27 -20.24 -2.54 -2.05
CA ILE A 27 -20.19 -4.00 -2.24
C ILE A 27 -21.26 -4.44 -3.23
N SER A 28 -22.45 -3.81 -3.24
CA SER A 28 -23.50 -4.11 -4.19
C SER A 28 -23.03 -3.90 -5.63
N ASP A 29 -22.41 -2.75 -5.93
CA ASP A 29 -21.86 -2.45 -7.26
C ASP A 29 -20.89 -3.54 -7.72
N ILE A 30 -19.96 -3.94 -6.83
CA ILE A 30 -18.95 -4.95 -7.14
C ILE A 30 -19.61 -6.30 -7.42
N THR A 31 -20.56 -6.71 -6.56
CA THR A 31 -21.23 -8.01 -6.68
C THR A 31 -22.14 -8.09 -7.90
N GLU A 32 -22.80 -7.00 -8.26
CA GLU A 32 -23.61 -6.91 -9.48
C GLU A 32 -22.72 -7.00 -10.72
N LYS A 33 -21.61 -6.25 -10.76
CA LYS A 33 -20.71 -6.22 -11.92
C LYS A 33 -20.03 -7.57 -12.20
N CYS A 34 -19.64 -8.33 -11.17
CA CYS A 34 -19.10 -9.67 -11.35
C CYS A 34 -20.13 -10.81 -11.28
N ASN A 35 -21.43 -10.50 -11.17
CA ASN A 35 -22.54 -11.46 -11.08
C ASN A 35 -22.35 -12.53 -9.99
N ILE A 36 -22.20 -12.09 -8.74
CA ILE A 36 -22.14 -12.96 -7.55
C ILE A 36 -23.07 -12.44 -6.45
N SER A 37 -23.31 -13.27 -5.42
CA SER A 37 -24.04 -12.81 -4.24
C SER A 37 -23.14 -12.02 -3.27
N ARG A 38 -23.75 -11.17 -2.44
CA ARG A 38 -23.04 -10.52 -1.31
C ARG A 38 -22.46 -11.55 -0.32
N GLN A 39 -23.13 -12.68 -0.11
CA GLN A 39 -22.60 -13.76 0.73
C GLN A 39 -21.30 -14.33 0.14
N THR A 40 -21.24 -14.47 -1.18
CA THR A 40 -20.02 -14.90 -1.89
C THR A 40 -18.91 -13.86 -1.75
N PHE A 41 -19.22 -12.56 -1.83
CA PHE A 41 -18.22 -11.52 -1.53
C PHE A 41 -17.68 -11.68 -0.11
N TYR A 42 -18.56 -11.77 0.89
CA TYR A 42 -18.16 -11.87 2.30
C TYR A 42 -17.45 -13.18 2.65
N TYR A 43 -17.63 -14.24 1.86
CA TYR A 43 -16.83 -15.45 1.96
C TYR A 43 -15.34 -15.20 1.61
N HIS A 44 -15.08 -14.27 0.69
CA HIS A 44 -13.73 -13.95 0.21
C HIS A 44 -13.08 -12.75 0.90
N PHE A 45 -13.85 -11.71 1.22
CA PHE A 45 -13.38 -10.45 1.78
C PHE A 45 -14.34 -9.90 2.83
N LYS A 46 -13.80 -9.44 3.97
CA LYS A 46 -14.63 -8.89 5.05
C LYS A 46 -15.30 -7.56 4.66
N ASN A 47 -14.60 -6.78 3.85
CA ASN A 47 -15.04 -5.48 3.34
C ASN A 47 -14.15 -5.08 2.14
N VAL A 48 -14.43 -3.91 1.55
CA VAL A 48 -13.65 -3.38 0.41
C VAL A 48 -12.18 -3.12 0.78
N PHE A 49 -11.90 -2.69 2.01
CA PHE A 49 -10.53 -2.42 2.44
C PHE A 49 -9.69 -3.70 2.58
N ASP A 50 -10.27 -4.77 3.10
CA ASP A 50 -9.65 -6.11 3.17
C ASP A 50 -9.28 -6.64 1.77
N MET A 51 -10.15 -6.39 0.79
CA MET A 51 -9.85 -6.68 -0.62
C MET A 51 -8.70 -5.84 -1.16
N ILE A 52 -8.63 -4.54 -0.84
CA ILE A 52 -7.51 -3.67 -1.25
C ILE A 52 -6.18 -4.15 -0.66
N ILE A 53 -6.16 -4.54 0.61
CA ILE A 53 -4.96 -5.14 1.23
C ILE A 53 -4.53 -6.38 0.45
N TRP A 54 -5.48 -7.24 0.11
CA TRP A 54 -5.19 -8.43 -0.68
C TRP A 54 -4.62 -8.10 -2.07
N ILE A 55 -5.15 -7.09 -2.77
CA ILE A 55 -4.60 -6.63 -4.06
C ILE A 55 -3.13 -6.24 -3.90
N PHE A 56 -2.80 -5.43 -2.90
CA PHE A 56 -1.41 -5.04 -2.64
C PHE A 56 -0.50 -6.22 -2.31
N GLU A 57 -1.00 -7.20 -1.55
CA GLU A 57 -0.26 -8.43 -1.26
C GLU A 57 -0.03 -9.32 -2.49
N GLN A 58 -0.94 -9.32 -3.47
CA GLN A 58 -0.75 -10.06 -4.72
C GLN A 58 0.18 -9.33 -5.68
N ASP A 59 0.02 -8.02 -5.83
CA ASP A 59 0.87 -7.20 -6.69
C ASP A 59 2.33 -7.29 -6.20
N THR A 60 2.56 -7.27 -4.89
CA THR A 60 3.90 -7.47 -4.32
C THR A 60 4.47 -8.88 -4.54
N LYS A 61 3.64 -9.93 -4.57
CA LYS A 61 4.11 -11.30 -4.82
C LYS A 61 4.46 -11.55 -6.30
N ASN A 62 3.76 -10.86 -7.21
CA ASN A 62 3.89 -11.06 -8.65
C ASN A 62 4.73 -9.98 -9.34
N ASP A 63 5.30 -9.04 -8.59
CA ASP A 63 6.21 -8.03 -9.11
C ASP A 63 7.57 -8.66 -9.50
N PRO A 64 7.92 -8.69 -10.80
CA PRO A 64 9.21 -9.21 -11.26
C PRO A 64 10.42 -8.39 -10.76
N HIS A 65 10.20 -7.21 -10.16
CA HIS A 65 11.22 -6.39 -9.52
C HIS A 65 11.36 -6.62 -8.01
N ASN A 66 10.53 -7.49 -7.42
CA ASN A 66 10.65 -7.96 -6.02
C ASN A 66 11.88 -8.90 -5.81
N THR A 67 12.76 -9.00 -6.80
CA THR A 67 14.07 -9.66 -6.70
C THR A 67 15.28 -8.72 -6.72
N GLY A 68 15.15 -7.39 -6.62
CA GLY A 68 16.36 -6.61 -6.32
C GLY A 68 16.40 -5.10 -6.50
N SER A 69 15.38 -4.43 -7.04
CA SER A 69 15.55 -3.00 -7.41
C SER A 69 14.45 -2.06 -6.91
N TYR A 70 13.27 -2.58 -6.54
CA TYR A 70 12.24 -1.77 -5.93
C TYR A 70 12.19 -2.03 -4.43
N VAL A 71 12.65 -1.07 -3.62
CA VAL A 71 12.41 -1.10 -2.17
C VAL A 71 11.03 -0.51 -1.96
N PRO A 72 9.99 -1.28 -1.60
CA PRO A 72 8.66 -0.72 -1.41
C PRO A 72 8.73 0.41 -0.39
N TRP A 73 7.99 1.50 -0.58
CA TRP A 73 7.95 2.63 0.36
C TRP A 73 7.74 2.15 1.82
N ARG A 74 7.03 1.03 2.00
CA ARG A 74 6.85 0.36 3.30
C ARG A 74 8.16 -0.10 3.94
N PHE A 75 9.09 -0.64 3.17
CA PHE A 75 10.41 -1.04 3.66
C PHE A 75 11.28 0.19 3.95
N LEU A 76 11.26 1.21 3.09
CA LEU A 76 11.96 2.48 3.37
C LEU A 76 11.46 3.13 4.66
N VAL A 77 10.14 3.19 4.85
CA VAL A 77 9.51 3.72 6.06
C VAL A 77 9.89 2.87 7.27
N LYS A 78 9.82 1.53 7.16
CA LYS A 78 10.21 0.63 8.25
C LYS A 78 11.69 0.78 8.63
N GLU A 79 12.61 0.77 7.66
CA GLU A 79 14.04 0.93 7.93
C GLU A 79 14.37 2.30 8.50
N SER A 80 13.66 3.35 8.05
CA SER A 80 13.78 4.69 8.63
C SER A 80 13.36 4.70 10.10
N PHE A 81 12.23 4.09 10.44
CA PHE A 81 11.79 3.95 11.84
C PHE A 81 12.74 3.09 12.68
N ASP A 82 13.26 1.99 12.13
CA ASP A 82 14.22 1.13 12.82
C ASP A 82 15.56 1.85 13.05
N TYR A 83 16.03 2.65 12.09
CA TYR A 83 17.17 3.54 12.27
C TYR A 83 16.92 4.57 13.36
N CYS A 84 15.75 5.22 13.35
CA CYS A 84 15.36 6.18 14.37
C CYS A 84 15.36 5.57 15.77
N LYS A 85 14.86 4.34 15.89
CA LYS A 85 14.84 3.59 17.15
C LYS A 85 16.26 3.22 17.62
N ARG A 86 17.13 2.75 16.71
CA ARG A 86 18.52 2.37 17.03
C ARG A 86 19.39 3.56 17.43
N ASN A 87 19.12 4.75 16.89
CA ASN A 87 19.92 5.96 17.08
C ASN A 87 19.16 7.04 17.86
N LYS A 88 18.24 6.64 18.73
CA LYS A 88 17.31 7.53 19.42
C LYS A 88 18.01 8.72 20.07
N ASP A 89 19.09 8.49 20.82
CA ASP A 89 19.75 9.55 21.59
C ASP A 89 20.38 10.63 20.68
N VAL A 90 21.04 10.22 19.60
CA VAL A 90 21.62 11.13 18.61
C VAL A 90 20.51 11.93 17.91
N ILE A 91 19.44 11.24 17.51
CA ILE A 91 18.33 11.88 16.81
C ILE A 91 17.62 12.88 17.72
N THR A 92 17.35 12.52 18.98
CA THR A 92 16.75 13.44 19.96
C THR A 92 17.62 14.68 20.16
N GLN A 93 18.94 14.51 20.35
CA GLN A 93 19.84 15.65 20.51
C GLN A 93 19.86 16.58 19.29
N VAL A 94 19.87 16.04 18.07
CA VAL A 94 19.84 16.86 16.85
C VAL A 94 18.48 17.53 16.67
N LEU A 95 17.38 16.84 16.98
CA LEU A 95 16.03 17.42 16.94
C LEU A 95 15.81 18.53 17.97
N GLU A 96 16.57 18.54 19.07
CA GLU A 96 16.55 19.61 20.08
C GLU A 96 17.50 20.77 19.74
N SER A 97 18.28 20.65 18.67
CA SER A 97 19.26 21.65 18.25
C SER A 97 18.72 22.62 17.19
N SER A 98 19.48 23.68 16.91
CA SER A 98 19.22 24.59 15.78
C SER A 98 19.28 23.93 14.40
N GLU A 99 19.78 22.69 14.31
CA GLU A 99 19.95 21.94 13.07
C GLU A 99 18.75 21.03 12.75
N LYS A 100 17.72 21.01 13.61
CA LYS A 100 16.51 20.18 13.46
C LYS A 100 15.92 20.25 12.05
N GLU A 101 15.68 21.46 11.55
CA GLU A 101 15.01 21.68 10.26
C GLU A 101 15.82 21.09 9.09
N LYS A 102 17.16 21.16 9.16
CA LYS A 102 18.03 20.58 8.13
C LYS A 102 17.95 19.06 8.13
N LEU A 103 17.89 18.45 9.32
CA LEU A 103 17.74 17.00 9.44
C LEU A 103 16.37 16.52 8.94
N GLU A 104 15.29 17.22 9.31
CA GLU A 104 13.93 16.90 8.84
C GLU A 104 13.82 17.01 7.32
N ASN A 105 14.32 18.10 6.74
CA ASN A 105 14.34 18.29 5.28
C ASN A 105 15.17 17.22 4.58
N TYR A 106 16.33 16.85 5.13
CA TYR A 106 17.15 15.78 4.56
C TYR A 106 16.41 14.44 4.51
N PHE A 107 15.70 14.05 5.58
CA PHE A 107 14.95 12.79 5.60
C PHE A 107 13.77 12.79 4.61
N ILE A 108 13.08 13.92 4.46
CA ILE A 108 11.98 14.07 3.50
C ILE A 108 12.51 13.94 2.07
N GLU A 109 13.54 14.71 1.71
CA GLU A 109 14.15 14.67 0.37
C GLU A 109 14.75 13.29 0.06
N PHE A 110 15.40 12.66 1.03
CA PHE A 110 15.91 11.30 0.91
C PHE A 110 14.78 10.30 0.62
N SER A 111 13.66 10.42 1.34
CA SER A 111 12.50 9.53 1.18
C SER A 111 11.82 9.74 -0.17
N ILE A 112 11.61 10.99 -0.59
CA ILE A 112 11.04 11.33 -1.90
C ILE A 112 11.90 10.73 -3.01
N ARG A 113 13.21 11.01 -3.02
CA ARG A 113 14.13 10.49 -4.04
C ARG A 113 14.11 8.96 -4.12
N LYS A 114 14.09 8.29 -2.97
CA LYS A 114 14.06 6.81 -2.92
C LYS A 114 12.72 6.21 -3.36
N ILE A 115 11.63 6.97 -3.31
CA ILE A 115 10.29 6.56 -3.76
C ILE A 115 10.10 6.87 -5.26
N THR A 116 10.59 8.01 -5.75
CA THR A 116 10.33 8.51 -7.11
C THR A 116 11.36 8.07 -8.15
N GLU A 117 12.57 7.71 -7.74
CA GLU A 117 13.64 7.26 -8.63
C GLU A 117 14.11 5.85 -8.23
N PRO A 118 13.40 4.80 -8.67
CA PRO A 118 13.89 3.44 -8.52
C PRO A 118 15.15 3.28 -9.38
N SER A 119 16.26 2.89 -8.73
CA SER A 119 17.51 2.48 -9.37
C SER A 119 17.35 1.21 -10.21
#